data_AF-A0A519SVU5-F1
#
_entry.id   AF-A0A519SVU5-F1
#
_cell.length_a   1.000
_cell.length_b   1.000
_cell.length_c   1.000
_cell.angle_alpha   90.00
_cell.angle_beta   90.00
_cell.angle_gamma   90.00
#
_symmetry.space_group_name_H-M   'P 1'
#
loop_
_entity.id
_entity.type
_entity.pdbx_description
1 polymer ?
#
loop_
_entity_poly.entity_id
_entity_poly.type
_entity_poly.pdbx_seq_one_letter_code
_entity_poly.pdbx_strand_id
1 'polypeptide(L)'
;MRLVTRDDIERWAERIDSKGDLPYLMSRLVRATTPASTQADFPSGSAAYVGGWDGIVTCQEDSPFVPKGISLYEIGTEADCKGKADKDYDKRTADPLGYNPKECVFVFVTPRFWKMKDKWVKAKKASGIWKDVRVYDSSNLEQWLDIALATSRWFSSRVGSYPFDGIMTADEFWEEWSTGPNNLILLPEVIISGREIEQQKLLSILQGPPSIKGIKASTKNEAIAFIIAVAKKFPVNESDRFFSKSLVIDTEGNFRGIRINTATQLNLIPRFEETQPLYSAVSKGHHVLVPLGADDNFNQETIILPTIDRDGQVSSLFASGIIRIDAEKFSRESGRNITILKKLIGFPHTKSRWIETENVREIIPALLLGRWDETFTGDIELIERLTGKPYSEYLP
;
A
#
# COMPACT_ATOMS: atom_id res chain seq x y z
N MET A 1 -12.61 5.46 14.53
CA MET A 1 -12.45 6.83 13.99
C MET A 1 -13.28 6.90 12.73
N ARG A 2 -14.29 7.76 12.69
CA ARG A 2 -15.14 7.91 11.51
C ARG A 2 -14.52 8.96 10.60
N LEU A 3 -13.87 8.52 9.53
CA LEU A 3 -13.18 9.39 8.57
C LEU A 3 -14.09 9.92 7.48
N VAL A 4 -15.08 9.11 7.10
CA VAL A 4 -15.98 9.40 5.99
C VAL A 4 -17.40 9.20 6.49
N THR A 5 -18.24 10.20 6.29
CA THR A 5 -19.66 10.17 6.64
C THR A 5 -20.52 9.89 5.43
N ARG A 6 -21.79 9.54 5.66
CA ARG A 6 -22.80 9.46 4.59
C ARG A 6 -22.83 10.73 3.73
N ASP A 7 -22.79 11.91 4.35
CA ASP A 7 -22.90 13.19 3.65
C ASP A 7 -21.66 13.49 2.78
N ASP A 8 -20.49 12.97 3.13
CA ASP A 8 -19.30 13.01 2.27
C ASP A 8 -19.49 12.13 1.02
N ILE A 9 -20.02 10.92 1.21
CA ILE A 9 -20.29 9.97 0.11
C ILE A 9 -21.33 10.54 -0.87
N GLU A 10 -22.42 11.12 -0.34
CA GLU A 10 -23.49 11.67 -1.17
C GLU A 10 -23.05 12.92 -1.93
N ARG A 11 -22.21 13.78 -1.35
CA ARG A 11 -21.59 14.89 -2.09
C ARG A 11 -20.64 14.39 -3.16
N TRP A 12 -19.87 13.35 -2.87
CA TRP A 12 -18.98 12.74 -3.85
C TRP A 12 -19.75 12.10 -5.02
N ALA A 13 -20.93 11.52 -4.77
CA ALA A 13 -21.80 10.94 -5.81
C ALA A 13 -22.15 11.92 -6.95
N GLU A 14 -22.16 13.23 -6.68
CA GLU A 14 -22.43 14.26 -7.69
C GLU A 14 -21.25 14.57 -8.61
N ARG A 15 -20.04 14.10 -8.27
CA ARG A 15 -18.84 14.37 -9.05
C ARG A 15 -18.67 13.37 -10.20
N ILE A 16 -17.99 13.81 -11.26
CA ILE A 16 -17.74 13.01 -12.48
C ILE A 16 -16.90 11.76 -12.18
N ASP A 17 -15.94 11.87 -11.27
CA ASP A 17 -15.04 10.78 -10.89
C ASP A 17 -15.74 9.67 -10.11
N SER A 18 -16.91 9.93 -9.51
CA SER A 18 -17.62 8.95 -8.69
C SER A 18 -17.99 7.67 -9.44
N LYS A 19 -18.33 7.79 -10.72
CA LYS A 19 -18.67 6.65 -11.58
C LYS A 19 -17.49 5.71 -11.82
N GLY A 20 -16.29 6.27 -11.97
CA GLY A 20 -15.07 5.48 -12.20
C GLY A 20 -14.50 4.91 -10.90
N ASP A 21 -14.61 5.66 -9.81
CA ASP A 21 -13.99 5.30 -8.53
C ASP A 21 -14.85 4.36 -7.67
N LEU A 22 -16.18 4.34 -7.85
CA LEU A 22 -17.06 3.48 -7.04
C LEU A 22 -16.78 1.97 -7.19
N PRO A 23 -16.62 1.40 -8.40
CA PRO A 23 -16.21 0.00 -8.53
C PRO A 23 -14.88 -0.30 -7.82
N TYR A 24 -13.94 0.65 -7.86
CA TYR A 24 -12.64 0.49 -7.19
C TYR A 24 -12.76 0.58 -5.66
N LEU A 25 -13.60 1.47 -5.14
CA LEU A 25 -13.96 1.51 -3.73
C LEU A 25 -14.57 0.17 -3.28
N MET A 26 -15.47 -0.40 -4.08
CA MET A 26 -16.08 -1.70 -3.78
C MET A 26 -15.05 -2.84 -3.76
N SER A 27 -14.13 -2.87 -4.74
CA SER A 27 -13.00 -3.80 -4.74
C SER A 27 -12.21 -3.72 -3.43
N ARG A 28 -11.86 -2.50 -3.00
CA ARG A 28 -11.11 -2.28 -1.75
C ARG A 28 -11.89 -2.72 -0.52
N LEU A 29 -13.16 -2.33 -0.41
CA LEU A 29 -14.03 -2.69 0.71
C LEU A 29 -14.17 -4.21 0.86
N VAL A 30 -14.45 -4.92 -0.24
CA VAL A 30 -14.52 -6.39 -0.27
C VAL A 30 -13.20 -6.98 0.22
N ARG A 31 -12.07 -6.59 -0.38
CA ARG A 31 -10.77 -7.18 -0.03
C ARG A 31 -10.29 -6.82 1.37
N ALA A 32 -10.70 -5.68 1.91
CA ALA A 32 -10.38 -5.24 3.27
C ALA A 32 -11.12 -6.08 4.33
N THR A 33 -12.36 -6.47 4.07
CA THR A 33 -13.24 -7.09 5.09
C THR A 33 -13.51 -8.58 4.89
N THR A 34 -12.88 -9.23 3.92
CA THR A 34 -13.02 -10.67 3.69
C THR A 34 -11.69 -11.43 3.82
N PRO A 35 -11.74 -12.78 3.98
CA PRO A 35 -10.56 -13.63 4.03
C PRO A 35 -9.70 -13.54 2.77
N ALA A 36 -8.42 -13.93 2.88
CA ALA A 36 -7.46 -13.93 1.77
C ALA A 36 -7.93 -14.74 0.55
N SER A 37 -8.71 -15.80 0.78
CA SER A 37 -9.26 -16.69 -0.25
C SER A 37 -10.35 -16.06 -1.12
N THR A 38 -10.91 -14.91 -0.75
CA THR A 38 -11.92 -14.22 -1.57
C THR A 38 -11.32 -13.77 -2.89
N GLN A 39 -12.00 -14.17 -3.98
CA GLN A 39 -11.76 -13.68 -5.32
C GLN A 39 -12.74 -12.53 -5.57
N ALA A 40 -12.22 -11.39 -6.01
CA ALA A 40 -13.02 -10.22 -6.34
C ALA A 40 -12.55 -9.68 -7.67
N ASP A 41 -13.48 -9.56 -8.61
CA ASP A 41 -13.25 -8.95 -9.91
C ASP A 41 -14.19 -7.75 -10.01
N PHE A 42 -13.61 -6.55 -10.12
CA PHE A 42 -14.33 -5.30 -10.30
C PHE A 42 -13.66 -4.56 -11.46
N PRO A 43 -14.19 -4.72 -12.69
CA PRO A 43 -13.66 -4.03 -13.85
C PRO A 43 -13.65 -2.51 -13.61
N SER A 44 -12.50 -1.89 -13.84
CA SER A 44 -12.30 -0.44 -13.68
C SER A 44 -11.49 0.12 -14.85
N GLY A 45 -11.50 1.44 -15.01
CA GLY A 45 -10.80 2.10 -16.13
C GLY A 45 -11.36 1.68 -17.50
N SER A 46 -10.47 1.32 -18.43
CA SER A 46 -10.86 0.89 -19.78
C SER A 46 -11.59 -0.47 -19.81
N ALA A 47 -11.37 -1.32 -18.80
CA ALA A 47 -12.03 -2.63 -18.70
C ALA A 47 -13.52 -2.54 -18.33
N ALA A 48 -13.96 -1.41 -17.74
CA ALA A 48 -15.37 -1.16 -17.44
C ALA A 48 -16.26 -1.11 -18.70
N TYR A 49 -15.66 -0.91 -19.89
CA TYR A 49 -16.40 -0.83 -21.16
C TYR A 49 -16.58 -2.18 -21.86
N VAL A 50 -16.00 -3.26 -21.34
CA VAL A 50 -16.02 -4.60 -21.99
C VAL A 50 -17.41 -5.26 -21.90
N GLY A 51 -18.31 -4.72 -21.08
CA GLY A 51 -19.65 -5.27 -20.87
C GLY A 51 -19.60 -6.53 -19.98
N GLY A 52 -20.52 -6.62 -19.03
CA GLY A 52 -20.47 -7.66 -18.00
C GLY A 52 -21.07 -7.16 -16.71
N TRP A 53 -20.94 -7.93 -15.64
CA TRP A 53 -21.23 -7.48 -14.27
C TRP A 53 -20.23 -6.40 -13.84
N ASP A 54 -20.68 -5.41 -13.07
CA ASP A 54 -19.79 -4.37 -12.53
C ASP A 54 -18.86 -4.92 -11.43
N GLY A 55 -19.23 -6.05 -10.84
CA GLY A 55 -18.34 -6.83 -10.01
C GLY A 55 -18.80 -8.27 -9.77
N ILE A 56 -17.85 -9.17 -9.56
CA ILE A 56 -18.08 -10.58 -9.29
C ILE A 56 -17.21 -10.96 -8.10
N VAL A 57 -17.84 -11.46 -7.04
CA VAL A 57 -17.13 -11.84 -5.81
C VAL A 57 -17.47 -13.28 -5.45
N THR A 58 -16.44 -14.10 -5.28
CA THR A 58 -16.55 -15.46 -4.75
C THR A 58 -15.91 -15.50 -3.36
N CYS A 59 -16.72 -15.69 -2.33
CA CYS A 59 -16.28 -15.76 -0.95
C CYS A 59 -16.66 -17.11 -0.32
N GLN A 60 -15.75 -17.74 0.43
CA GLN A 60 -15.99 -19.03 1.07
C GLN A 60 -16.65 -18.91 2.46
N GLU A 61 -16.71 -17.69 2.99
CA GLU A 61 -17.20 -17.38 4.33
C GLU A 61 -18.18 -16.21 4.26
N ASP A 62 -19.10 -16.14 5.22
CA ASP A 62 -19.96 -14.98 5.39
C ASP A 62 -19.19 -13.88 6.14
N SER A 63 -19.32 -12.65 5.65
CA SER A 63 -18.88 -11.43 6.33
C SER A 63 -20.09 -10.47 6.45
N PRO A 64 -19.99 -9.38 7.24
CA PRO A 64 -21.10 -8.45 7.42
C PRO A 64 -21.69 -7.90 6.10
N PHE A 65 -20.85 -7.68 5.07
CA PHE A 65 -21.25 -7.09 3.79
C PHE A 65 -21.06 -8.01 2.57
N VAL A 66 -20.31 -9.11 2.70
CA VAL A 66 -20.09 -10.05 1.59
C VAL A 66 -20.59 -11.43 2.01
N PRO A 67 -21.64 -11.97 1.35
CA PRO A 67 -22.17 -13.29 1.68
C PRO A 67 -21.28 -14.41 1.15
N LYS A 68 -21.44 -15.59 1.75
CA LYS A 68 -20.84 -16.84 1.27
C LYS A 68 -21.41 -17.25 -0.10
N GLY A 69 -20.51 -17.64 -0.99
CA GLY A 69 -20.78 -18.05 -2.37
C GLY A 69 -20.45 -16.95 -3.36
N ILE A 70 -21.20 -16.93 -4.47
CA ILE A 70 -21.02 -15.97 -5.55
C ILE A 70 -21.97 -14.79 -5.34
N SER A 71 -21.44 -13.58 -5.39
CA SER A 71 -22.19 -12.32 -5.40
C SER A 71 -21.91 -11.58 -6.70
N LEU A 72 -22.96 -11.12 -7.36
CA LEU A 72 -22.91 -10.41 -8.64
C LEU A 72 -23.39 -8.97 -8.43
N TYR A 73 -22.53 -8.01 -8.75
CA TYR A 73 -22.70 -6.61 -8.43
C TYR A 73 -23.12 -5.79 -9.66
N GLU A 74 -24.08 -4.91 -9.45
CA GLU A 74 -24.43 -3.79 -10.32
C GLU A 74 -24.26 -2.50 -9.51
N ILE A 75 -23.66 -1.48 -10.12
CA ILE A 75 -23.21 -0.26 -9.46
C ILE A 75 -23.78 0.95 -10.21
N GLY A 76 -24.51 1.80 -9.49
CA GLY A 76 -25.15 2.99 -10.05
C GLY A 76 -24.93 4.26 -9.23
N THR A 77 -24.54 5.34 -9.89
CA THR A 77 -24.37 6.67 -9.28
C THR A 77 -25.54 7.63 -9.57
N GLU A 78 -26.54 7.17 -10.33
CA GLU A 78 -27.69 7.95 -10.76
C GLU A 78 -28.58 8.42 -9.60
N ALA A 79 -29.15 9.62 -9.71
CA ALA A 79 -30.07 10.18 -8.73
C ALA A 79 -31.33 9.31 -8.55
N ASP A 80 -31.86 8.76 -9.65
CA ASP A 80 -32.94 7.76 -9.61
C ASP A 80 -32.37 6.35 -9.35
N CYS A 81 -31.89 6.13 -8.13
CA CYS A 81 -31.32 4.86 -7.70
C CYS A 81 -32.31 3.69 -7.84
N LYS A 82 -33.61 3.91 -7.58
CA LYS A 82 -34.64 2.87 -7.76
C LYS A 82 -34.78 2.49 -9.23
N GLY A 83 -34.96 3.46 -10.12
CA GLY A 83 -35.15 3.19 -11.54
C GLY A 83 -33.92 2.51 -12.17
N LYS A 84 -32.73 2.87 -11.73
CA LYS A 84 -31.48 2.17 -12.10
C LYS A 84 -31.48 0.73 -11.58
N ALA A 85 -31.72 0.51 -10.28
CA ALA A 85 -31.77 -0.82 -9.68
C ALA A 85 -32.81 -1.75 -10.34
N ASP A 86 -33.98 -1.22 -10.69
CA ASP A 86 -35.00 -1.99 -11.42
C ASP A 86 -34.49 -2.43 -12.80
N LYS A 87 -33.94 -1.49 -13.59
CA LYS A 87 -33.39 -1.80 -14.91
C LYS A 87 -32.30 -2.85 -14.85
N ASP A 88 -31.37 -2.73 -13.91
CA ASP A 88 -30.25 -3.66 -13.78
C ASP A 88 -30.72 -5.03 -13.29
N TYR A 89 -31.60 -5.07 -12.29
CA TYR A 89 -32.18 -6.33 -11.81
C TYR A 89 -32.94 -7.06 -12.91
N ASP A 90 -33.80 -6.36 -13.65
CA ASP A 90 -34.62 -6.97 -14.69
C ASP A 90 -33.75 -7.43 -15.87
N LYS A 91 -32.75 -6.63 -16.27
CA LYS A 91 -31.75 -7.00 -17.28
C LYS A 91 -31.01 -8.28 -16.90
N ARG A 92 -30.53 -8.40 -15.66
CA ARG A 92 -29.75 -9.55 -15.19
C ARG A 92 -30.56 -10.77 -14.86
N THR A 93 -31.83 -10.56 -14.54
CA THR A 93 -32.79 -11.65 -14.41
C THR A 93 -33.10 -12.25 -15.79
N ALA A 94 -33.22 -11.42 -16.82
CA ALA A 94 -33.43 -11.88 -18.20
C ALA A 94 -32.18 -12.53 -18.80
N ASP A 95 -31.00 -11.96 -18.53
CA ASP A 95 -29.71 -12.49 -18.97
C ASP A 95 -28.66 -12.44 -17.83
N PRO A 96 -28.53 -13.54 -17.07
CA PRO A 96 -27.56 -13.64 -15.97
C PRO A 96 -26.09 -13.73 -16.43
N LEU A 97 -25.81 -13.74 -17.75
CA LEU A 97 -24.48 -13.94 -18.32
C LEU A 97 -23.79 -15.25 -17.87
N GLY A 98 -24.51 -16.37 -17.95
CA GLY A 98 -23.95 -17.70 -17.67
C GLY A 98 -23.93 -18.09 -16.19
N TYR A 99 -24.36 -17.22 -15.28
CA TYR A 99 -24.54 -17.57 -13.86
C TYR A 99 -25.93 -18.15 -13.60
N ASN A 100 -26.05 -19.07 -12.64
CA ASN A 100 -27.34 -19.54 -12.15
C ASN A 100 -27.86 -18.58 -11.05
N PRO A 101 -28.95 -17.82 -11.27
CA PRO A 101 -29.47 -16.89 -10.27
C PRO A 101 -29.80 -17.54 -8.93
N LYS A 102 -30.26 -18.81 -8.92
CA LYS A 102 -30.61 -19.54 -7.69
C LYS A 102 -29.41 -19.88 -6.80
N GLU A 103 -28.20 -19.76 -7.33
CA GLU A 103 -26.95 -20.01 -6.60
C GLU A 103 -26.18 -18.71 -6.29
N CYS A 104 -26.59 -17.58 -6.88
CA CYS A 104 -25.89 -16.30 -6.81
C CYS A 104 -26.70 -15.25 -6.03
N VAL A 105 -25.98 -14.37 -5.32
CA VAL A 105 -26.58 -13.21 -4.65
C VAL A 105 -26.49 -12.00 -5.58
N PHE A 106 -27.63 -11.38 -5.91
CA PHE A 106 -27.65 -10.11 -6.63
C PHE A 106 -27.38 -8.97 -5.64
N VAL A 107 -26.42 -8.11 -5.93
CA VAL A 107 -26.07 -6.95 -5.10
C VAL A 107 -26.14 -5.68 -5.95
N PHE A 108 -26.96 -4.73 -5.52
CA PHE A 108 -26.97 -3.39 -6.11
C PHE A 108 -26.28 -2.40 -5.17
N VAL A 109 -25.40 -1.55 -5.71
CA VAL A 109 -24.67 -0.54 -4.92
C VAL A 109 -24.96 0.84 -5.47
N THR A 110 -25.19 1.78 -4.56
CA THR A 110 -25.32 3.20 -4.89
C THR A 110 -24.68 4.08 -3.81
N PRO A 111 -24.00 5.19 -4.17
CA PRO A 111 -23.44 6.13 -3.21
C PRO A 111 -24.48 7.14 -2.70
N ARG A 112 -25.77 6.94 -2.98
CA ARG A 112 -26.87 7.82 -2.59
C ARG A 112 -27.76 7.17 -1.56
N PHE A 113 -28.33 7.93 -0.63
CA PHE A 113 -29.23 7.37 0.37
C PHE A 113 -30.53 6.87 -0.26
N TRP A 114 -30.95 5.64 0.06
CA TRP A 114 -32.19 5.08 -0.47
C TRP A 114 -33.15 4.67 0.65
N LYS A 115 -33.96 5.64 1.09
CA LYS A 115 -34.91 5.52 2.21
C LYS A 115 -35.79 4.26 2.19
N MET A 116 -36.24 3.83 1.01
CA MET A 116 -37.20 2.72 0.86
C MET A 116 -36.56 1.45 0.27
N LYS A 117 -35.23 1.32 0.29
CA LYS A 117 -34.51 0.17 -0.27
C LYS A 117 -34.99 -1.18 0.29
N ASP A 118 -35.32 -1.25 1.58
CA ASP A 118 -35.76 -2.50 2.22
C ASP A 118 -37.09 -3.00 1.66
N LYS A 119 -38.00 -2.10 1.27
CA LYS A 119 -39.24 -2.50 0.59
C LYS A 119 -38.94 -3.09 -0.78
N TRP A 120 -38.01 -2.49 -1.51
CA TRP A 120 -37.58 -2.97 -2.82
C TRP A 120 -36.90 -4.34 -2.70
N VAL A 121 -35.96 -4.49 -1.77
CA VAL A 121 -35.27 -5.76 -1.49
C VAL A 121 -36.26 -6.85 -1.14
N LYS A 122 -37.21 -6.60 -0.23
CA LYS A 122 -38.26 -7.57 0.15
C LYS A 122 -39.10 -8.00 -1.06
N ALA A 123 -39.50 -7.05 -1.91
CA ALA A 123 -40.28 -7.35 -3.11
C ALA A 123 -39.49 -8.22 -4.11
N LYS A 124 -38.22 -7.91 -4.37
CA LYS A 124 -37.38 -8.71 -5.28
C LYS A 124 -37.06 -10.10 -4.71
N LYS A 125 -36.78 -10.23 -3.40
CA LYS A 125 -36.61 -11.54 -2.74
C LYS A 125 -37.86 -12.42 -2.84
N ALA A 126 -39.06 -11.84 -2.72
CA ALA A 126 -40.32 -12.59 -2.82
C ALA A 126 -40.53 -13.24 -4.20
N SER A 127 -39.85 -12.78 -5.25
CA SER A 127 -39.89 -13.42 -6.57
C SER A 127 -39.19 -14.79 -6.61
N GLY A 128 -38.28 -15.08 -5.67
CA GLY A 128 -37.58 -16.37 -5.58
C GLY A 128 -36.64 -16.69 -6.76
N ILE A 129 -36.29 -15.68 -7.57
CA ILE A 129 -35.44 -15.85 -8.75
C ILE A 129 -33.97 -16.02 -8.37
N TRP A 130 -33.47 -15.10 -7.54
CA TRP A 130 -32.10 -15.09 -7.04
C TRP A 130 -31.98 -15.80 -5.69
N LYS A 131 -30.81 -16.36 -5.36
CA LYS A 131 -30.52 -16.94 -4.04
C LYS A 131 -30.78 -15.93 -2.92
N ASP A 132 -30.32 -14.70 -3.13
CA ASP A 132 -30.53 -13.57 -2.24
C ASP A 132 -30.44 -12.26 -3.05
N VAL A 133 -30.99 -11.17 -2.50
CA VAL A 133 -30.94 -9.82 -3.09
C VAL A 133 -30.51 -8.83 -2.01
N ARG A 134 -29.49 -8.02 -2.30
CA ARG A 134 -28.96 -7.02 -1.36
C ARG A 134 -28.82 -5.66 -2.04
N VAL A 135 -28.95 -4.60 -1.25
CA VAL A 135 -28.70 -3.22 -1.67
C VAL A 135 -27.77 -2.57 -0.66
N TYR A 136 -26.71 -1.92 -1.14
CA TYR A 136 -25.84 -1.07 -0.34
C TYR A 136 -25.94 0.37 -0.81
N ASP A 137 -26.49 1.21 0.05
CA ASP A 137 -26.59 2.66 -0.17
C ASP A 137 -25.50 3.42 0.60
N SER A 138 -25.50 4.75 0.55
CA SER A 138 -24.53 5.59 1.26
C SER A 138 -24.42 5.28 2.76
N SER A 139 -25.51 4.90 3.43
CA SER A 139 -25.51 4.55 4.85
C SER A 139 -24.87 3.19 5.10
N ASN A 140 -25.02 2.23 4.19
CA ASN A 140 -24.29 0.96 4.26
C ASN A 140 -22.80 1.16 3.98
N LEU A 141 -22.46 1.99 2.99
CA LEU A 141 -21.07 2.28 2.64
C LEU A 141 -20.33 2.97 3.79
N GLU A 142 -20.95 3.93 4.50
CA GLU A 142 -20.38 4.53 5.72
C GLU A 142 -20.08 3.45 6.78
N GLN A 143 -21.02 2.55 7.05
CA GLN A 143 -20.82 1.46 8.01
C GLN A 143 -19.73 0.46 7.58
N TRP A 144 -19.60 0.21 6.28
CA TRP A 144 -18.54 -0.64 5.76
C TRP A 144 -17.17 0.03 5.89
N LEU A 145 -17.08 1.32 5.59
CA LEU A 145 -15.88 2.13 5.79
C LEU A 145 -15.46 2.19 7.27
N ASP A 146 -16.42 2.22 8.20
CA ASP A 146 -16.14 2.21 9.65
C ASP A 146 -15.35 0.96 10.11
N ILE A 147 -15.43 -0.17 9.39
CA ILE A 147 -14.67 -1.40 9.69
C ILE A 147 -13.49 -1.65 8.74
N ALA A 148 -13.34 -0.84 7.69
CA ALA A 148 -12.32 -0.99 6.65
C ALA A 148 -11.32 0.19 6.68
N LEU A 149 -10.59 0.34 7.79
CA LEU A 149 -9.81 1.56 8.10
C LEU A 149 -8.88 2.03 6.96
N ALA A 150 -8.07 1.15 6.39
CA ALA A 150 -7.15 1.53 5.31
C ALA A 150 -7.89 2.01 4.05
N THR A 151 -9.04 1.39 3.73
CA THR A 151 -9.91 1.82 2.64
C THR A 151 -10.61 3.14 2.97
N SER A 152 -11.05 3.32 4.22
CA SER A 152 -11.63 4.57 4.71
C SER A 152 -10.65 5.72 4.61
N ARG A 153 -9.38 5.48 4.96
CA ARG A 153 -8.30 6.46 4.80
C ARG A 153 -8.06 6.81 3.33
N TRP A 154 -7.92 5.80 2.47
CA TRP A 154 -7.78 5.99 1.02
C TRP A 154 -8.95 6.78 0.40
N PHE A 155 -10.18 6.55 0.88
CA PHE A 155 -11.36 7.21 0.35
C PHE A 155 -11.53 8.63 0.93
N SER A 156 -11.04 8.88 2.15
CA SER A 156 -11.11 10.21 2.78
C SER A 156 -10.43 11.30 1.95
N SER A 157 -9.31 10.99 1.27
CA SER A 157 -8.65 11.94 0.37
C SER A 157 -9.51 12.30 -0.85
N ARG A 158 -10.29 11.34 -1.37
CA ARG A 158 -11.19 11.54 -2.52
C ARG A 158 -12.38 12.41 -2.21
N VAL A 159 -12.93 12.29 -1.00
CA VAL A 159 -14.08 13.08 -0.56
C VAL A 159 -13.70 14.38 0.16
N GLY A 160 -12.40 14.69 0.26
CA GLY A 160 -11.91 15.93 0.86
C GLY A 160 -11.96 15.96 2.38
N SER A 161 -11.91 14.79 3.04
CA SER A 161 -11.94 14.61 4.51
C SER A 161 -10.62 14.07 5.06
N TYR A 162 -9.50 14.31 4.36
CA TYR A 162 -8.19 13.79 4.75
C TYR A 162 -7.76 14.27 6.14
N PRO A 163 -7.44 13.37 7.08
CA PRO A 163 -7.10 13.75 8.45
C PRO A 163 -5.60 14.07 8.61
N PHE A 164 -5.28 14.96 9.56
CA PHE A 164 -3.92 15.42 9.86
C PHE A 164 -3.28 14.65 11.02
N ASP A 165 -3.18 13.32 10.91
CA ASP A 165 -2.75 12.45 12.00
C ASP A 165 -1.41 11.76 11.78
N GLY A 166 -0.83 11.76 10.57
CA GLY A 166 0.42 11.05 10.27
C GLY A 166 0.24 9.53 10.04
N ILE A 167 -0.91 9.12 9.51
CA ILE A 167 -1.14 7.76 8.99
C ILE A 167 -1.26 7.86 7.47
N MET A 168 -0.45 7.13 6.72
CA MET A 168 -0.52 7.13 5.26
C MET A 168 -1.00 5.78 4.75
N THR A 169 -1.70 5.79 3.62
CA THR A 169 -1.91 4.56 2.85
C THR A 169 -0.62 4.15 2.13
N ALA A 170 -0.52 2.89 1.73
CA ALA A 170 0.58 2.45 0.87
C ALA A 170 0.59 3.18 -0.48
N ASP A 171 -0.57 3.59 -0.99
CA ASP A 171 -0.71 4.39 -2.21
C ASP A 171 -0.02 5.75 -2.06
N GLU A 172 -0.36 6.49 -1.00
CA GLU A 172 0.16 7.83 -0.70
C GLU A 172 1.67 7.81 -0.46
N PHE A 173 2.17 6.85 0.32
CA PHE A 173 3.60 6.73 0.54
C PHE A 173 4.35 6.50 -0.78
N TRP A 174 3.83 5.62 -1.64
CA TRP A 174 4.49 5.35 -2.92
C TRP A 174 4.45 6.56 -3.85
N GLU A 175 3.34 7.26 -3.91
CA GLU A 175 3.20 8.50 -4.69
C GLU A 175 4.25 9.53 -4.26
N GLU A 176 4.36 9.81 -2.95
CA GLU A 176 5.38 10.72 -2.42
C GLU A 176 6.80 10.23 -2.68
N TRP A 177 7.04 8.92 -2.53
CA TRP A 177 8.38 8.37 -2.69
C TRP A 177 8.82 8.31 -4.15
N SER A 178 7.93 8.03 -5.08
CA SER A 178 8.27 7.81 -6.51
C SER A 178 8.25 9.09 -7.34
N THR A 179 7.53 10.12 -6.90
CA THR A 179 7.38 11.39 -7.64
C THR A 179 8.58 12.30 -7.43
N GLY A 180 9.28 12.62 -8.52
CA GLY A 180 10.48 13.43 -8.56
C GLY A 180 10.31 14.74 -9.35
N PRO A 181 11.42 15.45 -9.62
CA PRO A 181 11.40 16.68 -10.39
C PRO A 181 10.84 16.47 -11.81
N ASN A 182 10.25 17.52 -12.39
CA ASN A 182 9.71 17.51 -13.75
C ASN A 182 8.67 16.40 -14.02
N ASN A 183 7.86 16.06 -13.00
CA ASN A 183 6.87 14.97 -13.05
C ASN A 183 7.47 13.60 -13.38
N LEU A 184 8.76 13.38 -13.07
CA LEU A 184 9.37 12.06 -13.15
C LEU A 184 8.68 11.14 -12.14
N ILE A 185 8.22 9.97 -12.59
CA ILE A 185 7.63 8.95 -11.72
C ILE A 185 8.48 7.69 -11.83
N LEU A 186 9.15 7.31 -10.73
CA LEU A 186 9.95 6.10 -10.70
C LEU A 186 9.06 4.85 -10.66
N LEU A 187 9.33 3.92 -11.57
CA LEU A 187 8.64 2.62 -11.59
C LEU A 187 9.12 1.70 -10.45
N PRO A 188 8.27 0.78 -9.94
CA PRO A 188 8.61 -0.13 -8.84
C PRO A 188 9.91 -0.91 -9.05
N GLU A 189 10.20 -1.31 -10.29
CA GLU A 189 11.37 -2.08 -10.69
C GLU A 189 12.68 -1.42 -10.25
N VAL A 190 12.73 -0.09 -10.12
CA VAL A 190 13.94 0.66 -9.75
C VAL A 190 14.55 0.22 -8.42
N ILE A 191 13.72 -0.34 -7.52
CA ILE A 191 14.10 -0.72 -6.16
C ILE A 191 13.98 -2.23 -5.89
N ILE A 192 13.30 -2.99 -6.75
CA ILE A 192 13.05 -4.43 -6.53
C ILE A 192 13.87 -5.35 -7.45
N SER A 193 14.46 -4.83 -8.54
CA SER A 193 15.25 -5.65 -9.48
C SER A 193 16.41 -6.38 -8.79
N GLY A 194 16.55 -7.69 -9.05
CA GLY A 194 17.58 -8.53 -8.45
C GLY A 194 17.30 -8.96 -7.01
N ARG A 195 16.06 -8.74 -6.54
CA ARG A 195 15.59 -9.06 -5.18
C ARG A 195 14.45 -10.07 -5.20
N GLU A 196 14.46 -11.01 -6.16
CA GLU A 196 13.34 -11.93 -6.42
C GLU A 196 13.08 -12.89 -5.23
N ILE A 197 14.13 -13.28 -4.51
CA ILE A 197 14.01 -14.11 -3.30
C ILE A 197 13.29 -13.33 -2.19
N GLU A 198 13.66 -12.06 -1.98
CA GLU A 198 13.07 -11.19 -0.96
C GLU A 198 11.61 -10.86 -1.30
N GLN A 199 11.32 -10.67 -2.60
CA GLN A 199 9.96 -10.49 -3.11
C GLN A 199 9.05 -11.69 -2.76
N GLN A 200 9.52 -12.91 -3.03
CA GLN A 200 8.78 -14.14 -2.73
C GLN A 200 8.59 -14.33 -1.23
N LYS A 201 9.63 -14.07 -0.41
CA LYS A 201 9.53 -14.14 1.05
C LYS A 201 8.45 -13.18 1.59
N LEU A 202 8.42 -11.94 1.10
CA LEU A 202 7.41 -10.97 1.52
C LEU A 202 5.99 -11.43 1.17
N LEU A 203 5.78 -11.97 -0.04
CA LEU A 203 4.50 -12.53 -0.43
C LEU A 203 4.08 -13.69 0.50
N SER A 204 5.00 -14.63 0.76
CA SER A 204 4.73 -15.77 1.65
C SER A 204 4.41 -15.34 3.09
N ILE A 205 5.08 -14.30 3.60
CA ILE A 205 4.78 -13.72 4.93
C ILE A 205 3.35 -13.22 4.99
N LEU A 206 2.90 -12.49 3.95
CA LEU A 206 1.57 -11.90 3.88
C LEU A 206 0.45 -12.92 3.60
N GLN A 207 0.80 -14.07 3.02
CA GLN A 207 -0.12 -15.21 2.85
C GLN A 207 -0.20 -16.11 4.10
N GLY A 208 0.80 -16.01 4.98
CA GLY A 208 0.86 -16.75 6.24
C GLY A 208 0.02 -16.11 7.36
N PRO A 209 0.10 -16.66 8.58
CA PRO A 209 -0.54 -16.06 9.74
C PRO A 209 0.06 -14.69 10.09
N PRO A 210 -0.70 -13.82 10.77
CA PRO A 210 -0.22 -12.55 11.30
C PRO A 210 1.12 -12.71 12.04
N SER A 211 2.09 -11.89 11.68
CA SER A 211 3.47 -12.01 12.17
C SER A 211 4.22 -10.68 12.15
N ILE A 212 5.34 -10.64 12.87
CA ILE A 212 6.29 -9.52 12.86
C ILE A 212 7.51 -9.90 12.01
N LYS A 213 7.86 -9.06 11.03
CA LYS A 213 9.03 -9.29 10.17
C LYS A 213 9.79 -8.00 9.92
N GLY A 214 11.11 -8.05 10.08
CA GLY A 214 12.00 -6.94 9.75
C GLY A 214 12.31 -6.92 8.25
N ILE A 215 12.35 -5.74 7.65
CA ILE A 215 12.87 -5.54 6.29
C ILE A 215 14.03 -4.55 6.42
N LYS A 216 15.26 -5.02 6.22
CA LYS A 216 16.49 -4.26 6.42
C LYS A 216 17.08 -3.83 5.09
N ALA A 217 17.27 -2.52 4.96
CA ALA A 217 17.80 -1.86 3.77
C ALA A 217 18.84 -0.79 4.17
N SER A 218 19.34 -0.01 3.21
CA SER A 218 20.28 1.08 3.52
C SER A 218 19.62 2.16 4.39
N THR A 219 18.31 2.38 4.19
CA THR A 219 17.50 3.31 4.98
C THR A 219 16.12 2.72 5.25
N LYS A 220 15.44 3.18 6.30
CA LYS A 220 14.04 2.79 6.57
C LYS A 220 13.11 3.13 5.41
N ASN A 221 13.30 4.28 4.76
CA ASN A 221 12.51 4.67 3.60
C ASN A 221 12.72 3.74 2.40
N GLU A 222 13.93 3.23 2.19
CA GLU A 222 14.18 2.18 1.18
C GLU A 222 13.40 0.90 1.54
N ALA A 223 13.41 0.48 2.81
CA ALA A 223 12.67 -0.71 3.25
C ALA A 223 11.15 -0.57 3.03
N ILE A 224 10.55 0.57 3.38
CA ILE A 224 9.12 0.84 3.14
C ILE A 224 8.82 0.86 1.63
N ALA A 225 9.65 1.56 0.86
CA ALA A 225 9.49 1.63 -0.60
C ALA A 225 9.62 0.26 -1.26
N PHE A 226 10.54 -0.59 -0.79
CA PHE A 226 10.65 -1.97 -1.24
C PHE A 226 9.34 -2.75 -0.97
N ILE A 227 8.84 -2.73 0.28
CA ILE A 227 7.60 -3.45 0.64
C ILE A 227 6.45 -3.10 -0.32
N ILE A 228 6.26 -1.80 -0.58
CA ILE A 228 5.15 -1.32 -1.41
C ILE A 228 5.41 -1.57 -2.91
N ALA A 229 6.64 -1.40 -3.38
CA ALA A 229 7.03 -1.68 -4.76
C ALA A 229 6.82 -3.16 -5.11
N VAL A 230 7.21 -4.07 -4.21
CA VAL A 230 6.98 -5.50 -4.34
C VAL A 230 5.49 -5.80 -4.40
N ALA A 231 4.70 -5.19 -3.51
CA ALA A 231 3.26 -5.40 -3.49
C ALA A 231 2.57 -5.00 -4.81
N LYS A 232 3.05 -3.95 -5.50
CA LYS A 232 2.55 -3.57 -6.83
C LYS A 232 2.79 -4.62 -7.92
N LYS A 233 3.72 -5.55 -7.69
CA LYS A 233 4.09 -6.63 -8.63
C LYS A 233 3.58 -8.00 -8.22
N PHE A 234 2.85 -8.10 -7.11
CA PHE A 234 2.08 -9.29 -6.80
C PHE A 234 1.05 -9.60 -7.88
N PRO A 235 0.54 -10.84 -7.95
CA PRO A 235 -0.65 -11.11 -8.73
C PRO A 235 -1.80 -10.18 -8.28
N VAL A 236 -2.70 -9.86 -9.22
CA VAL A 236 -3.66 -8.75 -9.09
C VAL A 236 -4.46 -8.80 -7.79
N ASN A 237 -4.94 -9.98 -7.40
CA ASN A 237 -5.75 -10.14 -6.19
C ASN A 237 -4.98 -9.82 -4.90
N GLU A 238 -3.73 -10.28 -4.81
CA GLU A 238 -2.84 -10.09 -3.69
C GLU A 238 -2.37 -8.63 -3.60
N SER A 239 -2.06 -8.02 -4.75
CA SER A 239 -1.72 -6.59 -4.85
C SER A 239 -2.87 -5.72 -4.35
N ASP A 240 -4.06 -5.86 -4.93
CA ASP A 240 -5.23 -5.07 -4.53
C ASP A 240 -5.57 -5.26 -3.05
N ARG A 241 -5.44 -6.49 -2.54
CA ARG A 241 -5.68 -6.78 -1.12
C ARG A 241 -4.65 -6.12 -0.22
N PHE A 242 -3.38 -6.10 -0.62
CA PHE A 242 -2.35 -5.38 0.12
C PHE A 242 -2.71 -3.89 0.21
N PHE A 243 -3.01 -3.23 -0.90
CA PHE A 243 -3.37 -1.80 -0.90
C PHE A 243 -4.68 -1.50 -0.15
N SER A 244 -5.58 -2.48 -0.03
CA SER A 244 -6.81 -2.36 0.76
C SER A 244 -6.60 -2.46 2.28
N LYS A 245 -5.41 -2.91 2.73
CA LYS A 245 -5.10 -3.27 4.13
C LYS A 245 -3.84 -2.62 4.70
N SER A 246 -3.03 -1.95 3.88
CA SER A 246 -1.71 -1.47 4.29
C SER A 246 -1.71 -0.01 4.75
N LEU A 247 -1.09 0.25 5.90
CA LEU A 247 -0.90 1.59 6.48
C LEU A 247 0.56 1.80 6.90
N VAL A 248 1.12 2.96 6.55
CA VAL A 248 2.39 3.49 7.07
C VAL A 248 2.07 4.44 8.22
N ILE A 249 2.71 4.26 9.38
CA ILE A 249 2.27 4.87 10.64
C ILE A 249 3.42 5.61 11.32
N ASP A 250 3.28 6.92 11.49
CA ASP A 250 4.38 7.78 11.95
C ASP A 250 4.63 7.75 13.43
N THR A 251 3.59 7.52 14.22
CA THR A 251 3.66 7.66 15.67
C THR A 251 3.21 6.40 16.39
N GLU A 252 3.84 6.14 17.53
CA GLU A 252 3.47 5.07 18.44
C GLU A 252 2.00 5.20 18.90
N GLY A 253 1.54 6.42 19.17
CA GLY A 253 0.17 6.71 19.60
C GLY A 253 -0.87 6.27 18.56
N ASN A 254 -0.66 6.61 17.30
CA ASN A 254 -1.53 6.17 16.20
C ASN A 254 -1.51 4.66 16.04
N PHE A 255 -0.33 4.04 16.12
CA PHE A 255 -0.19 2.59 16.02
C PHE A 255 -1.00 1.88 17.11
N ARG A 256 -0.91 2.36 18.37
CA ARG A 256 -1.72 1.85 19.48
C ARG A 256 -3.21 2.07 19.24
N GLY A 257 -3.61 3.24 18.75
CA GLY A 257 -4.98 3.57 18.39
C GLY A 257 -5.56 2.63 17.33
N ILE A 258 -4.83 2.37 16.24
CA ILE A 258 -5.21 1.44 15.19
C ILE A 258 -5.41 0.04 15.76
N ARG A 259 -4.43 -0.48 16.50
CA ARG A 259 -4.50 -1.80 17.14
C ARG A 259 -5.73 -1.96 18.05
N ILE A 260 -6.06 -0.93 18.82
CA ILE A 260 -7.17 -0.99 19.80
C ILE A 260 -8.52 -0.94 19.09
N ASN A 261 -8.65 -0.11 18.06
CA ASN A 261 -9.94 0.25 17.47
C ASN A 261 -10.25 -0.49 16.15
N THR A 262 -9.36 -1.36 15.67
CA THR A 262 -9.55 -2.07 14.39
C THR A 262 -9.62 -3.57 14.63
N ALA A 263 -10.70 -4.20 14.16
CA ALA A 263 -10.88 -5.65 14.24
C ALA A 263 -10.43 -6.38 12.97
N THR A 264 -10.37 -5.69 11.83
CA THR A 264 -9.94 -6.27 10.56
C THR A 264 -8.41 -6.36 10.50
N GLN A 265 -7.91 -7.44 9.90
CA GLN A 265 -6.47 -7.63 9.69
C GLN A 265 -5.92 -6.54 8.78
N LEU A 266 -4.77 -6.00 9.17
CA LEU A 266 -4.05 -4.93 8.48
C LEU A 266 -2.59 -5.31 8.30
N ASN A 267 -1.91 -4.65 7.36
CA ASN A 267 -0.46 -4.67 7.25
C ASN A 267 0.06 -3.32 7.78
N LEU A 268 0.68 -3.34 8.96
CA LEU A 268 1.14 -2.14 9.64
C LEU A 268 2.64 -1.96 9.39
N ILE A 269 3.02 -0.78 8.88
CA ILE A 269 4.41 -0.41 8.59
C ILE A 269 4.78 0.78 9.51
N PRO A 270 5.39 0.53 10.68
CA PRO A 270 5.73 1.60 11.62
C PRO A 270 6.93 2.43 11.12
N ARG A 271 6.85 3.75 11.24
CA ARG A 271 7.95 4.71 10.97
C ARG A 271 8.53 5.32 12.26
N PHE A 272 8.25 4.71 13.41
CA PHE A 272 8.78 5.05 14.73
C PHE A 272 9.71 3.94 15.27
N GLU A 273 10.44 4.21 16.35
CA GLU A 273 11.51 3.34 16.87
C GLU A 273 11.01 2.30 17.89
N GLU A 274 9.97 2.63 18.65
CA GLU A 274 9.53 1.84 19.79
C GLU A 274 9.03 0.44 19.39
N THR A 275 9.63 -0.61 19.97
CA THR A 275 9.30 -2.00 19.61
C THR A 275 8.23 -2.64 20.49
N GLN A 276 7.94 -2.05 21.66
CA GLN A 276 6.98 -2.57 22.63
C GLN A 276 5.56 -2.84 22.05
N PRO A 277 4.97 -1.97 21.21
CA PRO A 277 3.60 -2.20 20.74
C PRO A 277 3.48 -3.27 19.65
N LEU A 278 4.58 -3.73 19.06
CA LEU A 278 4.57 -4.51 17.81
C LEU A 278 3.94 -5.91 17.98
N TYR A 279 4.39 -6.70 18.97
CA TYR A 279 3.78 -8.01 19.25
C TYR A 279 2.31 -7.92 19.67
N SER A 280 1.97 -6.84 20.36
CA SER A 280 0.60 -6.53 20.72
C SER A 280 -0.30 -6.39 19.49
N ALA A 281 0.20 -5.81 18.39
CA ALA A 281 -0.55 -5.75 17.13
C ALA A 281 -0.67 -7.12 16.44
N VAL A 282 0.38 -7.93 16.48
CA VAL A 282 0.33 -9.32 15.96
C VAL A 282 -0.72 -10.15 16.71
N SER A 283 -0.78 -10.03 18.04
CA SER A 283 -1.79 -10.73 18.87
C SER A 283 -3.24 -10.31 18.55
N LYS A 284 -3.43 -9.16 17.90
CA LYS A 284 -4.73 -8.67 17.40
C LYS A 284 -4.99 -9.05 15.94
N GLY A 285 -4.12 -9.85 15.35
CA GLY A 285 -4.29 -10.39 14.00
C GLY A 285 -3.74 -9.51 12.88
N HIS A 286 -2.86 -8.55 13.17
CA HIS A 286 -2.21 -7.72 12.14
C HIS A 286 -0.84 -8.26 11.74
N HIS A 287 -0.44 -8.08 10.48
CA HIS A 287 0.98 -8.18 10.11
C HIS A 287 1.68 -6.88 10.49
N VAL A 288 2.91 -7.01 10.98
CA VAL A 288 3.77 -5.87 11.30
C VAL A 288 5.06 -6.01 10.50
N LEU A 289 5.26 -5.12 9.52
CA LEU A 289 6.42 -5.10 8.64
C LEU A 289 7.34 -3.95 9.09
N VAL A 290 8.37 -4.28 9.85
CA VAL A 290 9.25 -3.29 10.51
C VAL A 290 10.33 -2.85 9.53
N PRO A 291 10.35 -1.58 9.07
CA PRO A 291 11.43 -1.07 8.24
C PRO A 291 12.67 -0.78 9.07
N LEU A 292 13.81 -1.29 8.62
CA LEU A 292 15.10 -1.19 9.31
C LEU A 292 16.14 -0.56 8.36
N GLY A 293 16.92 0.40 8.87
CA GLY A 293 18.13 0.93 8.24
C GLY A 293 19.35 0.07 8.48
N ALA A 294 20.49 0.49 7.93
CA ALA A 294 21.73 -0.30 7.96
C ALA A 294 22.23 -0.61 9.38
N ASP A 295 22.11 0.36 10.29
CA ASP A 295 22.64 0.26 11.67
C ASP A 295 21.60 -0.25 12.67
N ASP A 296 20.36 -0.47 12.24
CA ASP A 296 19.30 -0.92 13.13
C ASP A 296 19.50 -2.39 13.51
N ASN A 297 19.43 -2.65 14.82
CA ASN A 297 19.43 -3.99 15.38
C ASN A 297 18.00 -4.42 15.66
N PHE A 298 17.60 -5.56 15.10
CA PHE A 298 16.28 -6.14 15.31
C PHE A 298 16.42 -7.62 15.65
N ASN A 299 15.97 -8.00 16.84
CA ASN A 299 16.17 -9.34 17.40
C ASN A 299 15.17 -10.38 16.87
N GLN A 300 14.65 -10.18 15.66
CA GLN A 300 13.67 -11.04 15.01
C GLN A 300 14.15 -11.39 13.60
N GLU A 301 13.48 -12.36 12.98
CA GLU A 301 13.71 -12.70 11.58
C GLU A 301 13.56 -11.47 10.67
N THR A 302 14.58 -11.25 9.86
CA THR A 302 14.75 -10.05 9.05
C THR A 302 15.10 -10.43 7.62
N ILE A 303 14.37 -9.86 6.66
CA ILE A 303 14.71 -9.89 5.24
C ILE A 303 15.75 -8.79 5.01
N ILE A 304 16.98 -9.18 4.72
CA ILE A 304 18.06 -8.24 4.39
C ILE A 304 18.06 -8.06 2.88
N LEU A 305 17.87 -6.82 2.41
CA LEU A 305 17.81 -6.51 0.99
C LEU A 305 19.21 -6.50 0.38
N PRO A 306 19.49 -7.28 -0.68
CA PRO A 306 20.76 -7.21 -1.38
C PRO A 306 20.84 -5.94 -2.23
N THR A 307 22.02 -5.64 -2.75
CA THR A 307 22.22 -4.56 -3.71
C THR A 307 21.34 -4.78 -4.94
N ILE A 308 20.70 -3.71 -5.41
CA ILE A 308 19.82 -3.74 -6.59
C ILE A 308 20.60 -4.22 -7.82
N ASP A 309 19.96 -5.01 -8.68
CA ASP A 309 20.55 -5.41 -9.95
C ASP A 309 20.79 -4.20 -10.88
N ARG A 310 21.94 -4.19 -11.55
CA ARG A 310 22.35 -3.07 -12.40
C ARG A 310 21.42 -2.91 -13.60
N ASP A 311 21.23 -3.98 -14.36
CA ASP A 311 20.53 -3.90 -15.66
C ASP A 311 19.04 -3.68 -15.46
N GLY A 312 18.46 -4.27 -14.40
CA GLY A 312 17.10 -4.01 -13.97
C GLY A 312 16.89 -2.56 -13.53
N GLN A 313 17.78 -1.99 -12.71
CA GLN A 313 17.68 -0.58 -12.31
C GLN A 313 17.79 0.37 -13.51
N VAL A 314 18.76 0.14 -14.42
CA VAL A 314 18.92 0.94 -15.64
C VAL A 314 17.68 0.85 -16.52
N SER A 315 17.13 -0.35 -16.71
CA SER A 315 15.93 -0.56 -17.53
C SER A 315 14.70 0.12 -16.92
N SER A 316 14.57 0.09 -15.60
CA SER A 316 13.47 0.77 -14.88
C SER A 316 13.58 2.29 -14.96
N LEU A 317 14.78 2.86 -14.78
CA LEU A 317 15.02 4.30 -14.94
C LEU A 317 14.69 4.74 -16.37
N PHE A 318 15.09 3.94 -17.37
CA PHE A 318 14.77 4.20 -18.77
C PHE A 318 13.26 4.19 -19.03
N ALA A 319 12.56 3.17 -18.53
CA ALA A 319 11.10 3.08 -18.63
C ALA A 319 10.37 4.19 -17.84
N SER A 320 11.01 4.77 -16.82
CA SER A 320 10.51 5.94 -16.08
C SER A 320 10.70 7.27 -16.84
N GLY A 321 11.34 7.25 -18.02
CA GLY A 321 11.54 8.43 -18.86
C GLY A 321 12.94 9.06 -18.81
N ILE A 322 13.90 8.46 -18.10
CA ILE A 322 15.29 8.92 -18.10
C ILE A 322 16.00 8.36 -19.33
N ILE A 323 16.75 9.17 -20.07
CA ILE A 323 17.50 8.67 -21.24
C ILE A 323 18.49 7.58 -20.84
N ARG A 324 18.65 6.56 -21.68
CA ARG A 324 19.42 5.34 -21.36
C ARG A 324 20.85 5.63 -20.88
N ILE A 325 21.53 6.59 -21.52
CA ILE A 325 22.91 6.97 -21.16
C ILE A 325 22.99 7.57 -19.75
N ASP A 326 22.00 8.37 -19.35
CA ASP A 326 21.91 8.94 -18.01
C ASP A 326 21.50 7.87 -16.99
N ALA A 327 20.59 6.96 -17.35
CA ALA A 327 20.22 5.84 -16.49
C ALA A 327 21.45 4.96 -16.14
N GLU A 328 22.29 4.65 -17.13
CA GLU A 328 23.54 3.91 -16.92
C GLU A 328 24.55 4.69 -16.08
N LYS A 329 24.68 6.00 -16.34
CA LYS A 329 25.51 6.90 -15.56
C LYS A 329 25.07 6.94 -14.09
N PHE A 330 23.80 7.22 -13.83
CA PHE A 330 23.26 7.36 -12.47
C PHE A 330 23.30 6.04 -11.70
N SER A 331 22.99 4.91 -12.34
CA SER A 331 23.12 3.59 -11.69
C SER A 331 24.57 3.31 -11.27
N ARG A 332 25.54 3.63 -12.13
CA ARG A 332 26.98 3.48 -11.84
C ARG A 332 27.44 4.43 -10.74
N GLU A 333 27.17 5.73 -10.87
CA GLU A 333 27.63 6.78 -9.94
C GLU A 333 26.99 6.66 -8.55
N SER A 334 25.74 6.18 -8.47
CA SER A 334 25.09 5.93 -7.19
C SER A 334 25.57 4.66 -6.49
N GLY A 335 26.39 3.83 -7.14
CA GLY A 335 26.71 2.49 -6.67
C GLY A 335 25.45 1.62 -6.49
N ARG A 336 24.36 1.93 -7.21
CA ARG A 336 23.02 1.34 -7.08
C ARG A 336 22.36 1.56 -5.72
N ASN A 337 22.86 2.50 -4.91
CA ASN A 337 22.20 2.95 -3.69
C ASN A 337 21.04 3.89 -4.05
N ILE A 338 19.81 3.54 -3.67
CA ILE A 338 18.62 4.28 -4.08
C ILE A 338 18.58 5.72 -3.55
N THR A 339 19.14 5.97 -2.37
CA THR A 339 19.20 7.31 -1.77
C THR A 339 20.15 8.20 -2.56
N ILE A 340 21.33 7.69 -2.92
CA ILE A 340 22.30 8.43 -3.75
C ILE A 340 21.74 8.61 -5.16
N LEU A 341 21.10 7.58 -5.73
CA LEU A 341 20.47 7.64 -7.04
C LEU A 341 19.44 8.76 -7.13
N LYS A 342 18.49 8.79 -6.17
CA LYS A 342 17.47 9.84 -6.10
C LYS A 342 18.09 11.23 -5.98
N LYS A 343 19.16 11.39 -5.18
CA LYS A 343 19.92 12.65 -5.10
C LYS A 343 20.50 13.07 -6.46
N LEU A 344 21.14 12.15 -7.19
CA LEU A 344 21.74 12.44 -8.51
C LEU A 344 20.70 12.85 -9.56
N ILE A 345 19.49 12.29 -9.47
CA ILE A 345 18.37 12.60 -10.38
C ILE A 345 17.62 13.89 -9.96
N GLY A 346 18.03 14.52 -8.85
CA GLY A 346 17.50 15.83 -8.42
C GLY A 346 16.34 15.75 -7.42
N PHE A 347 16.11 14.60 -6.78
CA PHE A 347 15.19 14.56 -5.64
C PHE A 347 15.76 15.36 -4.46
N PRO A 348 14.89 15.96 -3.63
CA PRO A 348 15.31 16.58 -2.38
C PRO A 348 16.05 15.59 -1.49
N HIS A 349 17.14 16.05 -0.87
CA HIS A 349 17.89 15.30 0.11
C HIS A 349 18.23 16.19 1.30
N THR A 350 18.15 15.61 2.49
CA THR A 350 18.63 16.26 3.71
C THR A 350 20.15 16.08 3.78
N LYS A 351 20.88 17.19 3.92
CA LYS A 351 22.30 17.13 4.27
C LYS A 351 22.43 16.75 5.73
N SER A 352 23.39 15.88 6.04
CA SER A 352 23.74 15.60 7.43
C SER A 352 24.26 16.88 8.08
N ARG A 353 23.74 17.25 9.26
CA ARG A 353 24.10 18.51 9.94
C ARG A 353 25.61 18.66 10.19
N TRP A 354 26.29 17.54 10.44
CA TRP A 354 27.74 17.53 10.66
C TRP A 354 28.55 17.99 9.43
N ILE A 355 28.02 17.87 8.21
CA ILE A 355 28.70 18.31 6.98
C ILE A 355 28.92 19.83 6.97
N GLU A 356 28.08 20.60 7.67
CA GLU A 356 28.18 22.06 7.74
C GLU A 356 29.09 22.52 8.89
N THR A 357 29.24 21.70 9.93
CA THR A 357 29.94 22.09 11.17
C THR A 357 31.35 21.51 11.28
N GLU A 358 31.63 20.37 10.63
CA GLU A 358 32.92 19.70 10.72
C GLU A 358 33.83 19.99 9.52
N ASN A 359 35.13 20.07 9.79
CA ASN A 359 36.13 20.21 8.74
C ASN A 359 36.22 18.89 7.97
N VAL A 360 35.46 18.74 6.88
CA VAL A 360 35.41 17.53 6.06
C VAL A 360 36.81 17.00 5.70
N ARG A 361 37.83 17.87 5.62
CA ARG A 361 39.21 17.45 5.37
C ARG A 361 39.80 16.56 6.47
N GLU A 362 39.34 16.71 7.70
CA GLU A 362 39.79 15.92 8.85
C GLU A 362 39.23 14.51 8.83
N ILE A 363 38.05 14.28 8.26
CA ILE A 363 37.46 12.93 8.18
C ILE A 363 37.82 12.16 6.90
N ILE A 364 38.36 12.83 5.87
CA ILE A 364 38.73 12.18 4.58
C ILE A 364 39.70 11.00 4.80
N PRO A 365 40.78 11.11 5.58
CA PRO A 365 41.70 9.99 5.80
C PRO A 365 41.00 8.77 6.42
N ALA A 366 40.14 9.00 7.43
CA ALA A 366 39.34 7.95 8.04
C ALA A 366 38.36 7.31 7.03
N LEU A 367 37.72 8.12 6.17
CA LEU A 367 36.81 7.62 5.14
C LEU A 367 37.52 6.80 4.05
N LEU A 368 38.74 7.18 3.67
CA LEU A 368 39.53 6.45 2.67
C LEU A 368 40.04 5.10 3.19
N LEU A 369 40.42 5.05 4.48
CA LEU A 369 40.84 3.82 5.14
C LEU A 369 39.67 2.91 5.44
N GLY A 370 38.51 3.50 5.79
CA GLY A 370 37.27 2.81 6.12
C GLY A 370 37.30 2.15 7.50
N ARG A 371 38.38 1.43 7.83
CA ARG A 371 38.61 0.73 9.10
C ARG A 371 40.12 0.64 9.34
N TRP A 372 40.53 0.63 10.60
CA TRP A 372 41.90 0.35 10.99
C TRP A 372 41.93 -0.22 12.41
N ASP A 373 43.03 -0.87 12.78
CA ASP A 373 43.30 -1.36 14.12
C ASP A 373 44.24 -0.38 14.85
N GLU A 374 43.74 0.24 15.93
CA GLU A 374 44.49 1.21 16.73
C GLU A 374 45.71 0.62 17.47
N THR A 375 45.83 -0.71 17.48
CA THR A 375 46.96 -1.43 18.09
C THR A 375 47.98 -1.93 17.06
N PHE A 376 47.65 -1.89 15.78
CA PHE A 376 48.53 -2.37 14.71
C PHE A 376 49.37 -1.22 14.14
N THR A 377 50.69 -1.28 14.32
CA THR A 377 51.62 -0.21 13.92
C THR A 377 51.50 0.18 12.44
N GLY A 378 51.25 -0.77 11.54
CA GLY A 378 51.12 -0.46 10.11
C GLY A 378 49.91 0.40 9.78
N ASP A 379 48.82 0.22 10.51
CA ASP A 379 47.58 0.98 10.34
C ASP A 379 47.74 2.40 10.90
N ILE A 380 48.41 2.53 12.05
CA ILE A 380 48.79 3.81 12.65
C ILE A 380 49.67 4.61 11.67
N GLU A 381 50.74 4.03 11.14
CA GLU A 381 51.63 4.70 10.19
C GLU A 381 50.89 5.17 8.92
N LEU A 382 49.92 4.38 8.45
CA LEU A 382 49.13 4.71 7.27
C LEU A 382 48.21 5.92 7.53
N ILE A 383 47.61 6.00 8.72
CA ILE A 383 46.82 7.16 9.16
C ILE A 383 47.69 8.40 9.25
N GLU A 384 48.86 8.30 9.88
CA GLU A 384 49.77 9.45 10.04
C GLU A 384 50.22 9.99 8.67
N ARG A 385 50.49 9.10 7.71
CA ARG A 385 50.83 9.49 6.33
C ARG A 385 49.68 10.15 5.59
N LEU A 386 48.45 9.66 5.75
CA LEU A 386 47.28 10.21 5.06
C LEU A 386 46.82 11.55 5.67
N THR A 387 46.98 11.72 6.97
CA THR A 387 46.56 12.91 7.72
C THR A 387 47.65 13.99 7.77
N GLY A 388 48.92 13.59 7.66
CA GLY A 388 50.07 14.47 7.88
C GLY A 388 50.26 14.88 9.34
N LYS A 389 49.61 14.17 10.28
CA LYS A 389 49.64 14.45 11.72
C LYS A 389 50.00 13.17 12.50
N PRO A 390 50.62 13.28 13.69
CA PRO A 390 50.75 12.14 14.59
C PRO A 390 49.37 11.54 14.95
N TYR A 391 49.30 10.22 15.12
CA TYR A 391 48.05 9.51 15.35
C TYR A 391 47.33 10.03 16.61
N SER A 392 48.09 10.34 17.66
CA SER A 392 47.60 10.91 18.92
C SER A 392 46.95 12.30 18.80
N GLU A 393 47.23 13.04 17.72
CA GLU A 393 46.62 14.35 17.45
C GLU A 393 45.42 14.26 16.50
N TYR A 394 45.28 13.13 15.81
CA TYR A 394 44.22 12.89 14.83
C TYR A 394 42.96 12.29 15.46
N LEU A 395 43.11 11.40 16.44
CA LEU A 395 42.03 10.82 17.24
C LEU A 395 42.33 11.10 18.72
N PRO A 396 41.79 12.21 19.28
CA PRO A 396 42.01 12.55 20.68
C PRO A 396 41.23 11.67 21.67
#